data_AF-A0A815UAV4-F1
#
_entry.id   AF-A0A815UAV4-F1
#
_cell.length_a   1.000
_cell.length_b   1.000
_cell.length_c   1.000
_cell.angle_alpha   90.00
_cell.angle_beta   90.00
_cell.angle_gamma   90.00
#
_symmetry.space_group_name_H-M   'P 1'
#
loop_
_entity.id
_entity.type
_entity.pdbx_description
1 polymer ?
#
loop_
_entity_poly.entity_id
_entity_poly.type
_entity_poly.pdbx_seq_one_letter_code
_entity_poly.pdbx_strand_id
1 'polypeptide(L)'
;FDQSIYAIATPKQWIYQQSLDIAILTLSVSGDLNNLQTKWFQSQLCPTSSTTTSTAMNIQSLAGLFLVFAVIIILSLLLFAWKKRLIIKNFILKLNCKKKSEVE
;
A
#
# COMPACT_ATOMS: atom_id res chain seq x y z
N PHE A 1 -4.19 -12.40 9.74
CA PHE A 1 -4.22 -12.01 11.16
C PHE A 1 -4.14 -13.28 11.96
N ASP A 2 -3.00 -13.52 12.58
CA ASP A 2 -2.80 -14.66 13.47
C ASP A 2 -3.26 -14.22 14.87
N GLN A 3 -4.33 -14.81 15.40
CA GLN A 3 -4.83 -14.50 16.73
C GLN A 3 -4.04 -15.33 17.75
N SER A 4 -2.91 -14.81 18.21
CA SER A 4 -2.18 -15.44 19.32
C SER A 4 -2.90 -15.17 20.65
N ILE A 5 -3.28 -16.26 21.33
CA ILE A 5 -3.90 -16.23 22.65
C ILE A 5 -2.80 -16.44 23.69
N TYR A 6 -2.76 -15.58 24.72
CA TYR A 6 -1.84 -15.72 25.85
C TYR A 6 -2.52 -16.51 26.97
N ALA A 7 -1.80 -17.48 27.54
CA ALA A 7 -2.26 -18.31 28.65
C ALA A 7 -1.13 -18.56 29.65
N ILE A 8 -1.50 -18.83 30.90
CA ILE A 8 -0.56 -19.14 31.99
C ILE A 8 -0.47 -20.66 32.13
N ALA A 9 0.72 -21.22 31.96
CA ALA A 9 0.96 -22.65 32.16
C ALA A 9 1.10 -22.96 33.65
N THR A 10 0.35 -23.95 34.13
CA THR A 10 0.41 -24.45 35.52
C THR A 10 0.79 -25.93 35.52
N PRO A 11 1.49 -26.44 36.57
CA PRO A 11 1.79 -27.85 36.67
C PRO A 11 0.49 -28.65 36.81
N LYS A 12 0.46 -29.86 36.23
CA LYS A 12 -0.67 -30.78 36.40
C LYS A 12 -0.91 -30.97 37.90
N GLN A 13 -2.17 -31.04 38.33
CA GLN A 13 -2.62 -31.27 39.72
C GLN A 13 -2.14 -30.23 40.76
N TRP A 14 -2.07 -28.95 40.37
CA TRP A 14 -1.73 -27.88 41.29
C TRP A 14 -2.89 -27.50 42.21
N ILE A 15 -2.65 -27.51 43.53
CA ILE A 15 -3.65 -27.21 44.56
C ILE A 15 -4.26 -25.80 44.47
N TYR A 16 -3.58 -24.84 43.82
CA TYR A 16 -4.05 -23.45 43.69
C TYR A 16 -4.61 -23.10 42.32
N GLN A 17 -4.70 -24.08 41.40
CA GLN A 17 -5.13 -23.83 40.03
C GLN A 17 -6.52 -23.17 39.98
N GLN A 18 -7.45 -23.65 40.81
CA GLN A 18 -8.80 -23.11 40.89
C GLN A 18 -8.83 -21.68 41.45
N SER A 19 -8.04 -21.40 42.49
CA SER A 19 -7.95 -20.06 43.07
C SER A 19 -7.33 -19.05 42.11
N LEU A 20 -6.33 -19.47 41.33
CA LEU A 20 -5.71 -18.65 40.28
C LEU A 20 -6.74 -18.29 39.19
N ASP A 21 -7.48 -19.27 38.69
CA ASP A 21 -8.46 -19.06 37.61
C ASP A 21 -9.57 -18.10 38.04
N ILE A 22 -10.12 -18.28 39.25
CA ILE A 22 -11.12 -17.36 39.81
C ILE A 22 -10.56 -15.95 39.97
N ALA A 23 -9.31 -15.80 40.41
CA ALA A 23 -8.66 -14.50 40.55
C ALA A 23 -8.50 -13.80 39.20
N ILE A 24 -8.09 -14.52 38.15
CA ILE A 24 -7.96 -13.99 36.78
C ILE A 24 -9.33 -13.56 36.24
N LEU A 25 -10.35 -14.41 36.39
CA LEU A 25 -11.72 -14.10 35.99
C LEU A 25 -12.23 -12.84 36.70
N THR A 26 -12.01 -12.74 38.00
CA THR A 26 -12.39 -11.55 38.79
C THR A 26 -11.67 -10.30 38.29
N LEU A 27 -10.37 -10.37 38.00
CA LEU A 27 -9.58 -9.26 37.44
C LEU A 27 -10.05 -8.81 36.05
N SER A 28 -10.55 -9.75 35.25
CA SER A 28 -11.10 -9.45 33.92
C SER A 28 -12.45 -8.72 34.00
N VAL A 29 -13.29 -9.11 34.97
CA VAL A 29 -14.62 -8.52 35.19
C VAL A 29 -14.51 -7.16 35.89
N SER A 30 -13.59 -7.02 36.84
CA SER A 30 -13.34 -5.76 37.54
C SER A 30 -12.79 -4.66 36.62
N GLY A 31 -12.25 -5.03 35.46
CA GLY A 31 -11.66 -4.10 34.51
C GLY A 31 -10.23 -3.67 34.88
N ASP A 32 -9.65 -4.23 35.95
CA ASP A 32 -8.28 -3.96 36.36
C ASP A 32 -7.28 -4.38 35.27
N LEU A 33 -7.58 -5.46 34.53
CA LEU A 33 -6.75 -5.91 33.42
C LEU A 33 -6.61 -4.85 32.33
N ASN A 34 -7.68 -4.08 32.06
CA ASN A 34 -7.62 -2.95 31.13
C ASN A 34 -6.74 -1.82 31.69
N ASN A 35 -6.79 -1.55 33.00
CA ASN A 35 -5.94 -0.56 33.65
C ASN A 35 -4.45 -0.95 33.60
N LEU A 36 -4.15 -2.22 33.83
CA LEU A 36 -2.79 -2.75 33.65
C LEU A 36 -2.36 -2.66 32.18
N GLN A 37 -3.25 -3.01 31.25
CA GLN A 37 -2.95 -2.92 29.82
C GLN A 37 -2.63 -1.48 29.42
N THR A 38 -3.43 -0.51 29.84
CA THR A 38 -3.19 0.89 29.52
C THR A 38 -1.88 1.38 30.13
N LYS A 39 -1.63 1.10 31.41
CA LYS A 39 -0.39 1.53 32.08
C LYS A 39 0.89 0.96 31.46
N TRP A 40 0.91 -0.32 31.11
CA TRP A 40 2.12 -0.98 30.64
C TRP A 40 2.31 -0.88 29.12
N PHE A 41 1.22 -0.84 28.35
CA PHE A 41 1.27 -0.84 26.89
C PHE A 41 0.96 0.51 26.23
N GLN A 42 0.54 1.57 26.96
CA GLN A 42 0.42 2.92 26.38
C GLN A 42 1.73 3.70 26.29
N SER A 43 2.86 3.13 26.70
CA SER A 43 4.11 3.88 26.85
C SER A 43 4.77 4.32 25.54
N GLN A 44 4.24 3.95 24.37
CA GLN A 44 4.64 4.54 23.08
C GLN A 44 3.46 4.65 22.13
N LEU A 45 2.50 5.50 22.46
CA LEU A 45 1.79 6.23 21.41
C LEU A 45 2.85 7.13 20.74
N CYS A 46 3.54 6.59 19.73
CA CYS A 46 4.14 7.42 18.70
C CYS A 46 3.09 8.49 18.36
N PRO A 47 3.43 9.79 18.36
CA PRO A 47 2.48 10.80 17.93
C PRO A 47 2.17 10.54 16.46
N THR A 48 1.14 9.75 16.22
CA THR A 48 0.50 9.66 14.91
C THR A 48 -0.19 11.00 14.77
N SER A 49 0.49 11.90 14.07
CA SER A 49 -0.10 13.06 13.42
C SER A 49 -1.18 12.59 12.43
N SER A 50 -2.33 12.13 12.93
CA SER A 50 -3.50 11.79 12.11
C SER A 50 -4.79 11.88 12.91
N THR A 51 -4.92 12.92 13.72
CA THR A 51 -6.25 13.47 14.03
C THR A 51 -6.87 13.88 12.70
N THR A 52 -8.05 13.33 12.41
CA THR A 52 -8.93 13.69 11.28
C THR A 52 -8.35 13.48 9.89
N THR A 53 -8.60 12.31 9.31
CA THR A 53 -9.27 12.17 8.01
C THR A 53 -9.41 10.68 7.74
N SER A 54 -10.45 10.34 7.01
CA SER A 54 -10.85 9.00 6.57
C SER A 54 -9.69 8.07 6.21
N THR A 55 -10.01 6.80 6.04
CA THR A 55 -9.37 5.88 5.08
C THR A 55 -9.25 6.51 3.67
N ALA A 56 -8.50 7.60 3.54
CA ALA A 56 -8.07 8.20 2.31
C ALA A 56 -6.92 7.31 1.86
N MET A 57 -7.19 6.43 0.90
CA MET A 57 -6.16 5.86 0.05
C MET A 57 -5.18 6.99 -0.28
N ASN A 58 -3.99 6.94 0.32
CA ASN A 58 -3.01 8.02 0.23
C ASN A 58 -2.83 8.39 -1.25
N ILE A 59 -2.97 9.68 -1.56
CA ILE A 59 -2.68 10.24 -2.89
C ILE A 59 -1.27 9.82 -3.38
N GLN A 60 -0.35 9.55 -2.45
CA GLN A 60 0.96 8.96 -2.73
C GLN A 60 0.89 7.57 -3.37
N SER A 61 -0.04 6.70 -2.95
CA SER A 61 -0.22 5.36 -3.52
C SER A 61 -0.90 5.41 -4.89
N LEU A 62 -1.73 6.41 -5.16
CA LEU A 62 -2.39 6.63 -6.46
C LEU A 62 -1.43 7.21 -7.52
N ALA A 63 -0.38 7.93 -7.09
CA ALA A 63 0.60 8.54 -7.97
C ALA A 63 1.31 7.52 -8.89
N GLY A 64 1.56 6.30 -8.41
CA GLY A 64 2.16 5.24 -9.22
C GLY A 64 1.31 4.83 -10.42
N LEU A 65 -0.01 4.73 -10.24
CA LEU A 65 -0.93 4.36 -11.31
C LEU A 65 -1.01 5.47 -12.38
N PHE A 66 -1.10 6.73 -11.96
CA PHE A 66 -1.15 7.87 -12.88
C PHE A 66 0.14 7.99 -13.72
N LEU A 67 1.30 7.72 -13.10
CA LEU A 67 2.60 7.75 -13.78
C LEU A 67 2.68 6.68 -14.87
N VAL A 68 2.24 5.45 -14.60
CA VAL A 68 2.22 4.38 -15.60
C VAL A 68 1.30 4.74 -16.77
N PHE A 69 0.10 5.26 -16.52
CA PHE A 69 -0.80 5.70 -17.58
C PHE A 69 -0.17 6.82 -18.44
N ALA A 70 0.46 7.81 -17.82
CA ALA A 70 1.12 8.90 -18.54
C ALA A 70 2.22 8.39 -19.50
N VAL A 71 3.07 7.47 -19.02
CA VAL A 71 4.14 6.87 -19.84
C VAL A 71 3.58 6.10 -21.03
N ILE A 72 2.52 5.31 -20.84
CA ILE A 72 1.88 4.55 -21.92
C ILE A 72 1.30 5.49 -22.99
N ILE A 73 0.62 6.57 -22.57
CA ILE A 73 0.03 7.55 -23.48
C ILE A 73 1.12 8.24 -24.31
N ILE A 74 2.21 8.68 -23.67
CA ILE A 74 3.34 9.34 -24.34
C ILE A 74 4.00 8.40 -25.34
N LEU A 75 4.28 7.15 -24.93
CA LEU A 75 4.93 6.17 -25.80
C LEU A 75 4.06 5.82 -27.01
N SER A 76 2.75 5.69 -26.82
CA SER A 76 1.79 5.41 -27.88
C SER A 76 1.69 6.57 -28.89
N LEU A 77 1.59 7.81 -28.40
CA LEU A 77 1.62 9.01 -29.23
C LEU A 77 2.93 9.13 -30.02
N LEU A 78 4.06 8.84 -29.38
CA LEU A 78 5.38 8.94 -29.97
C LEU A 78 5.59 7.88 -31.06
N LEU A 79 5.18 6.63 -30.82
CA LEU A 79 5.18 5.57 -31.84
C LEU A 79 4.26 5.88 -33.02
N PHE A 80 3.05 6.38 -32.75
CA PHE A 80 2.09 6.77 -33.79
C PHE A 80 2.64 7.92 -34.63
N ALA A 81 3.18 8.95 -33.99
CA ALA A 81 3.81 10.08 -34.65
C ALA A 81 5.06 9.66 -35.42
N TRP A 82 5.88 8.74 -34.91
CA TRP A 82 7.01 8.20 -35.65
C TRP A 82 6.56 7.40 -36.86
N LYS A 83 5.60 6.48 -36.73
CA LYS A 83 5.08 5.71 -37.88
C LYS A 83 4.46 6.64 -38.92
N LYS A 84 3.66 7.64 -38.52
CA LYS A 84 3.08 8.65 -39.41
C LYS A 84 4.14 9.55 -40.04
N ARG A 85 5.09 10.10 -39.28
CA ARG A 85 6.22 10.88 -39.82
C ARG A 85 7.12 10.04 -40.69
N LEU A 86 7.34 8.76 -40.41
CA LEU A 86 8.13 7.87 -41.24
C LEU A 86 7.40 7.58 -42.55
N ILE A 87 6.08 7.34 -42.53
CA ILE A 87 5.28 7.17 -43.75
C ILE A 87 5.26 8.47 -44.56
N ILE A 88 4.97 9.62 -43.93
CA ILE A 88 4.93 10.92 -44.61
C ILE A 88 6.31 11.34 -45.10
N LYS A 89 7.37 11.16 -44.30
CA LYS A 89 8.75 11.44 -44.73
C LYS A 89 9.20 10.47 -45.81
N ASN A 90 8.86 9.19 -45.74
CA ASN A 90 9.20 8.22 -46.78
C ASN A 90 8.43 8.54 -48.07
N PHE A 91 7.17 8.99 -47.99
CA PHE A 91 6.38 9.42 -49.13
C PHE A 91 6.87 10.75 -49.73
N ILE A 92 7.20 11.74 -48.89
CA ILE A 92 7.79 13.02 -49.32
C ILE A 92 9.22 12.83 -49.84
N LEU A 93 10.06 11.99 -49.22
CA LEU A 93 11.37 11.61 -49.76
C LEU A 93 11.22 10.92 -51.10
N LYS A 94 10.26 10.00 -51.25
CA LYS A 94 9.97 9.36 -52.53
C LYS A 94 9.53 10.37 -53.58
N LEU A 95 8.73 11.38 -53.23
CA LEU A 95 8.32 12.45 -54.13
C LEU A 95 9.47 13.43 -54.46
N ASN A 96 10.27 13.81 -53.47
CA ASN A 96 11.40 14.72 -53.63
C ASN A 96 12.55 14.07 -54.42
N CYS A 97 12.70 12.74 -54.31
CA CYS A 97 13.65 11.95 -55.09
C CYS A 97 13.14 11.69 -56.52
N LYS A 98 11.85 11.39 -56.71
CA LYS A 98 11.24 11.28 -58.05
C LYS A 98 11.30 12.61 -58.82
N LYS A 99 11.09 13.74 -58.13
CA LYS A 99 11.24 15.07 -58.73
C LYS A 99 12.69 15.41 -59.08
N LYS A 100 13.67 14.81 -58.38
CA LYS A 100 15.10 15.01 -58.69
C LYS A 100 15.55 14.23 -59.93
N SER A 101 14.96 13.07 -60.21
CA SER A 101 15.26 12.26 -61.41
C SER A 101 14.58 12.73 -62.70
N GLU A 102 13.70 13.73 -62.63
CA GLU A 102 13.05 14.33 -63.81
C GLU A 102 13.73 15.66 -64.25
N VAL A 103 14.75 16.10 -63.51
CA VAL A 103 15.45 17.39 -63.71
C VAL A 103 16.94 17.17 -64.05
N GLU A 104 17.37 15.91 -64.21
CA GLU A 104 18.71 15.53 -64.69
C GLU A 104 18.62 14.84 -66.05
#